data_AF-A0A8H4FFG1-F1
#
_entry.id   AF-A0A8H4FFG1-F1
#
_cell.length_a   1.000
_cell.length_b   1.000
_cell.length_c   1.000
_cell.angle_alpha   90.00
_cell.angle_beta   90.00
_cell.angle_gamma   90.00
#
_symmetry.space_group_name_H-M   'P 1'
#
loop_
_entity.id
_entity.type
_entity.pdbx_description
1 polymer ?
#
loop_
_entity_poly.entity_id
_entity_poly.type
_entity_poly.pdbx_seq_one_letter_code
_entity_poly.pdbx_strand_id
1 'polypeptide(L)'
;MTLSHCWGQADCLKLTTDNLTELSSWLPATCLLRLYQEAGDVARLLGVRYLWIDSLCIIQDGDKLSDWRHESTLMDKVYSAAFCNISASTASDAHHSLFHDRRAETYMWQTVQLKRQGQTSVYRIVDEDTWRTDVHDALVNSRAWVLQERLLSRRILHFGERQISWECRENNAAEFYPEDVPRTILCQVNPSPRQLSQFDDKRVALSEPEPAYNDVLCAWEDIVSTYSGSRLSFSADRMIALSAVAKKMAQVLDDEYVAGMWHRTLKQEMLWAVRDSVPISTCSESSYRAPSWSWAAADGSVFSSGRVVYPTEFFIEIEDYHLDYVTTEVTGLLEGGWVRLWGALKPLCLTRTQKTDELNGLDWEATINTTKYQTGGTIMSVALDTFHQDFELQNAESSLYCIPCAVEETQGFKIMLLEIQNRSRGIFRRIGMITHLDEESREQILGPCDDEHSFPCEEYRNGKHLIRII
;
A
#
# COMPACT_ATOMS: atom_id res chain seq x y z
N MET A 1 -12.66 -7.17 21.51
CA MET A 1 -13.88 -7.74 20.94
C MET A 1 -14.06 -7.16 19.56
N THR A 2 -13.18 -7.40 18.60
CA THR A 2 -13.36 -7.03 17.19
C THR A 2 -13.12 -8.25 16.31
N LEU A 3 -13.70 -8.27 15.10
CA LEU A 3 -13.51 -9.34 14.13
C LEU A 3 -13.09 -8.76 12.77
N SER A 4 -11.90 -9.14 12.32
CA SER A 4 -11.46 -8.97 10.93
C SER A 4 -11.84 -10.20 10.12
N HIS A 5 -12.63 -10.01 9.06
CA HIS A 5 -13.10 -11.10 8.20
C HIS A 5 -13.33 -10.66 6.76
N CYS A 6 -13.42 -11.61 5.84
CA CYS A 6 -13.88 -11.36 4.48
C CYS A 6 -15.41 -11.34 4.42
N TRP A 7 -15.98 -10.34 3.75
CA TRP A 7 -17.43 -10.33 3.50
C TRP A 7 -17.83 -11.32 2.39
N GLY A 8 -16.91 -11.60 1.44
CA GLY A 8 -17.13 -12.52 0.33
C GLY A 8 -18.12 -12.04 -0.73
N GLN A 9 -18.58 -12.96 -1.58
CA GLN A 9 -19.63 -12.74 -2.59
C GLN A 9 -21.03 -13.16 -2.10
N ALA A 10 -21.12 -13.73 -0.90
CA ALA A 10 -22.37 -14.18 -0.30
C ALA A 10 -23.12 -13.03 0.38
N ASP A 11 -24.43 -13.20 0.57
CA ASP A 11 -25.27 -12.31 1.37
C ASP A 11 -24.86 -12.37 2.85
N CYS A 12 -23.87 -11.56 3.18
CA CYS A 12 -23.47 -11.28 4.55
C CYS A 12 -24.60 -10.53 5.27
N LEU A 13 -24.95 -10.96 6.50
CA LEU A 13 -25.92 -10.24 7.33
C LEU A 13 -25.40 -8.83 7.62
N LYS A 14 -26.15 -7.81 7.20
CA LYS A 14 -25.79 -6.40 7.34
C LYS A 14 -26.84 -5.65 8.15
N LEU A 15 -26.39 -4.74 9.00
CA LEU A 15 -27.24 -3.75 9.64
C LEU A 15 -27.69 -2.73 8.61
N THR A 16 -28.99 -2.52 8.52
CA THR A 16 -29.65 -1.53 7.65
C THR A 16 -30.70 -0.79 8.46
N THR A 17 -31.17 0.35 7.95
CA THR A 17 -32.26 1.07 8.64
C THR A 17 -33.54 0.24 8.76
N ASP A 18 -33.78 -0.70 7.84
CA ASP A 18 -34.97 -1.56 7.83
C ASP A 18 -34.93 -2.63 8.93
N ASN A 19 -33.76 -3.18 9.24
CA ASN A 19 -33.59 -4.26 10.22
C ASN A 19 -32.98 -3.80 11.56
N LEU A 20 -32.68 -2.51 11.73
CA LEU A 20 -32.07 -1.94 12.94
C LEU A 20 -32.83 -2.31 14.21
N THR A 21 -34.17 -2.23 14.18
CA THR A 21 -35.00 -2.54 15.35
C THR A 21 -34.90 -4.02 15.75
N GLU A 22 -34.85 -4.91 14.76
CA GLU A 22 -34.71 -6.35 14.98
C GLU A 22 -33.32 -6.70 15.50
N LEU A 23 -32.26 -6.21 14.86
CA LEU A 23 -30.87 -6.46 15.26
C LEU A 23 -30.47 -5.80 16.59
N SER A 24 -31.19 -4.76 17.01
CA SER A 24 -31.03 -4.15 18.35
C SER A 24 -31.73 -4.94 19.46
N SER A 25 -32.57 -5.91 19.11
CA SER A 25 -33.25 -6.78 20.05
C SER A 25 -32.45 -8.06 20.31
N TRP A 26 -32.86 -8.87 21.30
CA TRP A 26 -32.22 -10.15 21.53
C TRP A 26 -32.48 -11.10 20.36
N LEU A 27 -31.41 -11.69 19.83
CA LEU A 27 -31.47 -12.68 18.76
C LEU A 27 -30.85 -14.02 19.21
N PRO A 28 -31.45 -15.16 18.85
CA PRO A 28 -30.80 -16.46 18.98
C PRO A 28 -29.48 -16.50 18.18
N ALA A 29 -28.46 -17.14 18.73
CA ALA A 29 -27.17 -17.29 18.03
C ALA A 29 -27.31 -18.00 16.67
N THR A 30 -28.30 -18.89 16.52
CA THR A 30 -28.62 -19.60 15.28
C THR A 30 -29.06 -18.70 14.13
N CYS A 31 -29.44 -17.45 14.41
CA CYS A 31 -29.77 -16.45 13.40
C CYS A 31 -28.52 -15.76 12.82
N LEU A 32 -27.36 -15.92 13.46
CA LEU A 32 -26.10 -15.37 12.99
C LEU A 32 -25.39 -16.36 12.05
N LEU A 33 -24.54 -15.84 11.17
CA LEU A 33 -23.68 -16.67 10.34
C LEU A 33 -22.66 -17.43 11.18
N ARG A 34 -22.19 -18.57 10.67
CA ARG A 34 -21.32 -19.49 11.42
C ARG A 34 -20.08 -18.79 11.99
N LEU A 35 -19.40 -17.98 11.17
CA LEU A 35 -18.22 -17.24 11.59
C LEU A 35 -18.50 -16.32 12.79
N TYR A 36 -19.66 -15.67 12.81
CA TYR A 36 -20.06 -14.74 13.87
C TYR A 36 -20.40 -15.45 15.17
N GLN A 37 -21.03 -16.62 15.08
CA GLN A 37 -21.30 -17.48 16.24
C GLN A 37 -19.98 -17.90 16.89
N GLU A 38 -19.06 -18.44 16.09
CA GLU A 38 -17.77 -18.95 16.57
C GLU A 38 -16.87 -17.83 17.10
N ALA A 39 -16.86 -16.65 16.47
CA ALA A 39 -16.18 -15.47 17.01
C ALA A 39 -16.78 -15.03 18.36
N GLY A 40 -18.11 -15.12 18.50
CA GLY A 40 -18.80 -14.89 19.77
C GLY A 40 -18.40 -15.89 20.86
N ASP A 41 -18.20 -17.16 20.51
CA ASP A 41 -17.73 -18.19 21.43
C ASP A 41 -16.30 -17.94 21.88
N VAL A 42 -15.41 -17.53 20.98
CA VAL A 42 -14.04 -17.09 21.33
C VAL A 42 -14.08 -15.89 22.28
N ALA A 43 -14.92 -14.89 22.01
CA ALA A 43 -15.07 -13.72 22.88
C ALA A 43 -15.52 -14.14 24.30
N ARG A 44 -16.51 -15.03 24.41
CA ARG A 44 -17.00 -15.57 25.69
C ARG A 44 -15.94 -16.38 26.41
N LEU A 45 -15.19 -17.23 25.70
CA LEU A 45 -14.11 -18.04 26.26
C LEU A 45 -13.03 -17.16 26.90
N LEU A 46 -12.74 -15.99 26.30
CA LEU A 46 -11.81 -14.99 26.82
C LEU A 46 -12.43 -14.06 27.87
N GLY A 47 -13.68 -14.30 28.28
CA GLY A 47 -14.38 -13.51 29.30
C GLY A 47 -14.83 -12.12 28.82
N VAL A 48 -14.92 -11.89 27.49
CA VAL A 48 -15.34 -10.61 26.92
C VAL A 48 -16.80 -10.67 26.49
N ARG A 49 -17.60 -9.73 27.00
CA ARG A 49 -19.05 -9.67 26.74
C ARG A 49 -19.42 -9.12 25.36
N TYR A 50 -18.61 -8.23 24.80
CA TYR A 50 -18.94 -7.47 23.59
C TYR A 50 -17.99 -7.83 22.43
N LEU A 51 -18.60 -8.08 21.27
CA LEU A 51 -17.93 -8.31 20.00
C LEU A 51 -18.49 -7.30 18.99
N TRP A 52 -17.60 -6.52 18.40
CA TRP A 52 -17.88 -5.56 17.34
C TRP A 52 -17.55 -6.20 15.99
N ILE A 53 -18.50 -6.12 15.05
CA ILE A 53 -18.38 -6.62 13.68
C ILE A 53 -18.91 -5.51 12.77
N ASP A 54 -18.09 -5.01 11.87
CA ASP A 54 -18.38 -3.87 10.99
C ASP A 54 -19.75 -3.98 10.29
N SER A 55 -20.07 -5.15 9.74
CA SER A 55 -21.34 -5.42 9.05
C SER A 55 -22.56 -5.32 9.96
N LEU A 56 -22.41 -5.53 11.28
CA LEU A 56 -23.52 -5.54 12.26
C LEU A 56 -23.54 -4.32 13.18
N CYS A 57 -22.45 -3.57 13.25
CA CYS A 57 -22.31 -2.42 14.14
C CYS A 57 -22.27 -1.07 13.41
N ILE A 58 -22.33 -1.07 12.08
CA ILE A 58 -22.42 0.11 11.23
C ILE A 58 -23.62 -0.07 10.29
N ILE A 59 -24.46 0.95 10.15
CA ILE A 59 -25.56 0.96 9.18
C ILE A 59 -24.97 0.98 7.77
N GLN A 60 -25.18 -0.12 7.04
CA GLN A 60 -24.63 -0.35 5.71
C GLN A 60 -25.54 0.17 4.59
N ASP A 61 -26.84 0.35 4.88
CA ASP A 61 -27.82 0.81 3.89
C ASP A 61 -29.04 1.51 4.54
N GLY A 62 -29.63 2.44 3.79
CA GLY A 62 -30.87 3.16 4.12
C GLY A 62 -30.69 4.54 4.75
N ASP A 63 -29.47 4.95 5.09
CA ASP A 63 -29.18 6.23 5.76
C ASP A 63 -28.29 7.19 4.94
N LYS A 64 -28.07 6.87 3.65
CA LYS A 64 -27.16 7.60 2.75
C LYS A 64 -25.71 7.65 3.25
N LEU A 65 -25.24 6.56 3.87
CA LEU A 65 -23.87 6.40 4.38
C LEU A 65 -23.52 7.39 5.50
N SER A 66 -24.50 7.92 6.22
CA SER A 66 -24.24 8.88 7.31
C SER A 66 -23.49 8.21 8.45
N ASP A 67 -23.94 7.04 8.87
CA ASP A 67 -23.32 6.25 9.94
C ASP A 67 -21.95 5.73 9.51
N TRP A 68 -21.85 5.19 8.29
CA TRP A 68 -20.56 4.76 7.73
C TRP A 68 -19.51 5.87 7.70
N ARG A 69 -19.90 7.10 7.31
CA ARG A 69 -19.00 8.26 7.32
C ARG A 69 -18.55 8.64 8.74
N HIS A 70 -19.40 8.42 9.74
CA HIS A 70 -19.03 8.66 11.13
C HIS A 70 -18.09 7.55 11.63
N GLU A 71 -18.52 6.29 11.54
CA GLU A 71 -17.83 5.12 12.08
C GLU A 71 -16.47 4.87 11.40
N SER A 72 -16.35 5.13 10.10
CA SER A 72 -15.05 5.05 9.38
C SER A 72 -13.99 5.99 9.96
N THR A 73 -14.39 7.13 10.55
CA THR A 73 -13.47 8.05 11.23
C THR A 73 -13.06 7.59 12.63
N LEU A 74 -13.75 6.57 13.19
CA LEU A 74 -13.53 6.03 14.53
C LEU A 74 -12.85 4.65 14.52
N MET A 75 -12.52 4.10 13.35
CA MET A 75 -11.86 2.79 13.20
C MET A 75 -10.57 2.71 14.03
N ASP A 76 -9.83 3.82 14.15
CA ASP A 76 -8.66 3.92 15.00
C ASP A 76 -8.97 3.59 16.45
N LYS A 77 -10.05 4.14 17.01
CA LYS A 77 -10.50 3.92 18.38
C LYS A 77 -11.06 2.52 18.56
N VAL A 78 -11.84 2.02 17.61
CA VAL A 78 -12.45 0.68 17.68
C VAL A 78 -11.36 -0.38 17.85
N TYR A 79 -10.38 -0.43 16.93
CA TYR A 79 -9.34 -1.46 16.97
C TYR A 79 -8.25 -1.18 18.01
N SER A 80 -7.85 0.07 18.22
CA SER A 80 -6.81 0.37 19.21
C SER A 80 -7.27 0.27 20.66
N ALA A 81 -8.58 0.38 20.93
CA ALA A 81 -9.16 0.20 22.27
C ALA A 81 -9.77 -1.21 22.47
N ALA A 82 -9.85 -2.04 21.43
CA ALA A 82 -10.33 -3.40 21.56
C ALA A 82 -9.42 -4.22 22.49
N PHE A 83 -10.04 -5.07 23.33
CA PHE A 83 -9.31 -6.03 24.17
C PHE A 83 -8.34 -6.91 23.35
N CYS A 84 -8.81 -7.37 22.20
CA CYS A 84 -8.09 -8.17 21.21
C CYS A 84 -8.93 -8.15 19.91
N ASN A 85 -8.30 -8.46 18.79
CA ASN A 85 -8.92 -8.66 17.49
C ASN A 85 -8.89 -10.14 17.10
N ILE A 86 -10.00 -10.66 16.63
CA ILE A 86 -10.09 -12.01 16.05
C ILE A 86 -9.88 -11.84 14.54
N SER A 87 -8.87 -12.49 13.99
CA SER A 87 -8.58 -12.47 12.56
C SER A 87 -8.94 -13.82 11.94
N ALA A 88 -9.97 -13.82 11.10
CA ALA A 88 -10.43 -15.02 10.39
C ALA A 88 -9.56 -15.27 9.14
N SER A 89 -8.31 -15.69 9.35
CA SER A 89 -7.24 -15.68 8.35
C SER A 89 -7.55 -16.42 7.04
N THR A 90 -8.42 -17.42 7.08
CA THR A 90 -8.68 -18.36 5.97
C THR A 90 -10.13 -18.35 5.51
N ALA A 91 -11.04 -17.69 6.24
CA ALA A 91 -12.46 -17.64 5.91
C ALA A 91 -12.68 -16.68 4.73
N SER A 92 -13.21 -17.21 3.62
CA SER A 92 -13.48 -16.41 2.42
C SER A 92 -14.76 -15.57 2.52
N ASP A 93 -15.67 -15.96 3.41
CA ASP A 93 -16.89 -15.24 3.77
C ASP A 93 -17.36 -15.61 5.20
N ALA A 94 -18.45 -15.01 5.66
CA ALA A 94 -18.99 -15.24 7.00
C ALA A 94 -19.74 -16.59 7.19
N HIS A 95 -20.00 -17.36 6.13
CA HIS A 95 -20.56 -18.72 6.24
C HIS A 95 -19.50 -19.75 6.59
N HIS A 96 -18.22 -19.46 6.32
CA HIS A 96 -17.12 -20.35 6.64
C HIS A 96 -16.89 -20.42 8.16
N SER A 97 -16.29 -21.53 8.57
CA SER A 97 -15.86 -21.75 9.94
C SER A 97 -14.64 -20.88 10.27
N LEU A 98 -14.61 -20.32 11.48
CA LEU A 98 -13.40 -19.79 12.12
C LEU A 98 -12.44 -20.92 12.47
N PHE A 99 -12.97 -22.11 12.79
CA PHE A 99 -12.20 -23.26 13.23
C PHE A 99 -11.92 -24.25 12.11
N HIS A 100 -10.74 -24.86 12.14
CA HIS A 100 -10.33 -25.93 11.22
C HIS A 100 -10.11 -27.23 11.98
N ASP A 101 -10.57 -28.35 11.40
CA ASP A 101 -10.16 -29.66 11.86
C ASP A 101 -8.75 -29.94 11.37
N ARG A 102 -7.82 -30.13 12.30
CA ARG A 102 -6.40 -30.30 11.99
C ARG A 102 -5.75 -31.31 12.92
N ARG A 103 -4.70 -31.95 12.43
CA ARG A 103 -3.81 -32.81 13.23
C ARG A 103 -2.60 -31.97 13.64
N ALA A 104 -2.58 -31.46 14.87
CA ALA A 104 -1.52 -30.57 15.33
C ALA A 104 -0.11 -31.20 15.16
N GLU A 105 -0.02 -32.53 15.24
CA GLU A 105 1.24 -33.27 15.13
C GLU A 105 1.87 -33.19 13.75
N THR A 106 1.10 -32.94 12.68
CA THR A 106 1.66 -32.85 11.31
C THR A 106 2.45 -31.57 11.07
N TYR A 107 2.29 -30.57 11.93
CA TYR A 107 2.91 -29.26 11.79
C TYR A 107 3.95 -28.97 12.88
N MET A 108 4.13 -29.90 13.83
CA MET A 108 5.21 -29.80 14.80
C MET A 108 6.58 -29.90 14.13
N TRP A 109 7.53 -29.08 14.60
CA TRP A 109 8.90 -29.13 14.12
C TRP A 109 9.50 -30.52 14.33
N GLN A 110 10.18 -31.01 13.30
CA GLN A 110 10.94 -32.24 13.37
C GLN A 110 12.37 -31.94 13.83
N THR A 111 13.03 -32.91 14.46
CA THR A 111 14.45 -32.78 14.82
C THR A 111 15.32 -33.70 13.98
N VAL A 112 16.45 -33.17 13.53
CA VAL A 112 17.51 -33.95 12.88
C VAL A 112 18.81 -33.84 13.65
N GLN A 113 19.57 -34.93 13.69
CA GLN A 113 20.91 -34.93 14.25
C GLN A 113 21.91 -34.73 13.12
N LEU A 114 22.73 -33.68 13.21
CA LEU A 114 23.77 -33.41 12.23
C LEU A 114 25.13 -33.43 12.92
N LYS A 115 26.11 -34.05 12.27
CA LYS A 115 27.51 -34.03 12.70
C LYS A 115 28.27 -32.99 11.88
N ARG A 116 28.73 -31.91 12.53
CA ARG A 116 29.58 -30.87 11.92
C ARG A 116 30.90 -30.79 12.68
N GLN A 117 32.02 -30.83 11.95
CA GLN A 117 33.38 -30.74 12.52
C GLN A 117 33.64 -31.72 13.69
N GLY A 118 33.08 -32.93 13.62
CA GLY A 118 33.23 -33.95 14.65
C GLY A 118 32.22 -33.87 15.81
N GLN A 119 31.50 -32.75 15.97
CA GLN A 119 30.47 -32.57 16.99
C GLN A 119 29.08 -32.91 16.44
N THR A 120 28.29 -33.68 17.21
CA THR A 120 26.89 -33.98 16.89
C THR A 120 25.99 -32.99 17.62
N SER A 121 25.04 -32.38 16.91
CA SER A 121 24.05 -31.47 17.50
C SER A 121 22.67 -31.76 16.92
N VAL A 122 21.63 -31.47 17.70
CA VAL A 122 20.23 -31.60 17.31
C VAL A 122 19.75 -30.27 16.74
N TYR A 123 19.19 -30.31 15.54
CA TYR A 123 18.64 -29.16 14.85
C TYR A 123 17.14 -29.34 14.65
N ARG A 124 16.38 -28.25 14.72
CA ARG A 124 14.96 -28.22 14.36
C ARG A 124 14.84 -27.89 12.88
N ILE A 125 14.03 -28.65 12.17
CA ILE A 125 13.56 -28.27 10.82
C ILE A 125 12.40 -27.31 11.03
N VAL A 126 12.54 -26.11 10.51
CA VAL A 126 11.56 -25.03 10.63
C VAL A 126 11.16 -24.57 9.23
N ASP A 127 9.90 -24.20 9.11
CA ASP A 127 9.37 -23.51 7.94
C ASP A 127 9.59 -22.00 8.17
N GLU A 128 10.63 -21.44 7.53
CA GLU A 128 11.00 -20.03 7.71
C GLU A 128 9.93 -19.06 7.19
N ASP A 129 9.07 -19.53 6.28
CA ASP A 129 8.00 -18.75 5.67
C ASP A 129 6.68 -18.81 6.45
N THR A 130 6.57 -19.64 7.50
CA THR A 130 5.27 -19.94 8.15
C THR A 130 4.51 -18.70 8.61
N TRP A 131 5.20 -17.66 9.12
CA TRP A 131 4.54 -16.42 9.54
C TRP A 131 4.10 -15.57 8.35
N ARG A 132 4.90 -15.56 7.29
CA ARG A 132 4.54 -14.88 6.05
C ARG A 132 3.31 -15.54 5.44
N THR A 133 3.29 -16.87 5.29
CA THR A 133 2.18 -17.59 4.66
C THR A 133 0.91 -17.65 5.51
N ASP A 134 1.03 -17.95 6.81
CA ASP A 134 -0.13 -18.18 7.68
C ASP A 134 -0.73 -16.87 8.24
N VAL A 135 0.09 -15.81 8.34
CA VAL A 135 -0.33 -14.51 8.90
C VAL A 135 -0.26 -13.41 7.85
N HIS A 136 0.91 -13.09 7.28
CA HIS A 136 1.02 -11.91 6.40
C HIS A 136 0.18 -12.02 5.13
N ASP A 137 0.33 -13.12 4.39
CA ASP A 137 -0.31 -13.43 3.12
C ASP A 137 -1.70 -14.08 3.32
N ALA A 138 -2.19 -14.12 4.56
CA ALA A 138 -3.50 -14.66 4.89
C ALA A 138 -4.60 -13.99 4.04
N LEU A 139 -5.61 -14.78 3.66
CA LEU A 139 -6.69 -14.33 2.79
C LEU A 139 -7.35 -13.03 3.30
N VAL A 140 -7.58 -12.93 4.61
CA VAL A 140 -8.18 -11.73 5.23
C VAL A 140 -7.30 -10.48 5.06
N ASN A 141 -5.98 -10.64 5.12
CA ASN A 141 -5.01 -9.55 5.01
C ASN A 141 -4.82 -9.08 3.57
N SER A 142 -5.38 -9.79 2.58
CA SER A 142 -5.46 -9.30 1.20
C SER A 142 -6.44 -8.13 1.04
N ARG A 143 -7.30 -7.84 2.04
CA ARG A 143 -8.24 -6.70 2.01
C ARG A 143 -7.57 -5.44 2.55
N ALA A 144 -7.71 -4.34 1.82
CA ALA A 144 -7.04 -3.08 2.18
C ALA A 144 -7.50 -2.52 3.54
N TRP A 145 -8.79 -2.63 3.87
CA TRP A 145 -9.33 -2.23 5.18
C TRP A 145 -8.70 -3.02 6.33
N VAL A 146 -8.43 -4.32 6.14
CA VAL A 146 -7.90 -5.19 7.20
C VAL A 146 -6.49 -4.79 7.63
N LEU A 147 -5.72 -4.10 6.77
CA LEU A 147 -4.39 -3.63 7.15
C LEU A 147 -4.46 -2.67 8.35
N GLN A 148 -5.36 -1.68 8.34
CA GLN A 148 -5.50 -0.79 9.50
C GLN A 148 -6.05 -1.52 10.72
N GLU A 149 -6.97 -2.47 10.52
CA GLU A 149 -7.54 -3.30 11.60
C GLU A 149 -6.44 -4.07 12.33
N ARG A 150 -5.54 -4.69 11.56
CA ARG A 150 -4.37 -5.41 12.07
C ARG A 150 -3.40 -4.46 12.76
N LEU A 151 -2.93 -3.42 12.08
CA LEU A 151 -1.85 -2.55 12.61
C LEU A 151 -2.24 -1.76 13.86
N LEU A 152 -3.50 -1.36 13.98
CA LEU A 152 -3.98 -0.55 15.11
C LEU A 152 -4.32 -1.41 16.34
N SER A 153 -4.66 -2.68 16.13
CA SER A 153 -4.95 -3.64 17.19
C SER A 153 -3.76 -3.84 18.14
N ARG A 154 -4.03 -3.86 19.45
CA ARG A 154 -2.99 -4.12 20.47
C ARG A 154 -2.62 -5.60 20.57
N ARG A 155 -3.57 -6.48 20.26
CA ARG A 155 -3.51 -7.94 20.41
C ARG A 155 -4.39 -8.57 19.34
N ILE A 156 -3.92 -9.62 18.70
CA ILE A 156 -4.60 -10.28 17.60
C ILE A 156 -4.45 -11.79 17.75
N LEU A 157 -5.57 -12.50 17.59
CA LEU A 157 -5.60 -13.95 17.42
C LEU A 157 -5.91 -14.26 15.96
N HIS A 158 -4.91 -14.75 15.23
CA HIS A 158 -5.02 -15.21 13.86
C HIS A 158 -5.46 -16.67 13.86
N PHE A 159 -6.66 -16.93 13.35
CA PHE A 159 -7.21 -18.27 13.17
C PHE A 159 -6.82 -18.78 11.78
N GLY A 160 -5.60 -19.31 11.70
CA GLY A 160 -5.05 -19.92 10.49
C GLY A 160 -5.50 -21.38 10.30
N GLU A 161 -5.17 -21.93 9.13
CA GLU A 161 -5.45 -23.33 8.79
C GLU A 161 -4.59 -24.28 9.64
N ARG A 162 -3.29 -23.97 9.77
CA ARG A 162 -2.28 -24.84 10.41
C ARG A 162 -2.24 -24.71 11.93
N GLN A 163 -2.50 -23.51 12.45
CA GLN A 163 -2.36 -23.16 13.87
C GLN A 163 -3.05 -21.83 14.17
N ILE A 164 -3.28 -21.57 15.46
CA ILE A 164 -3.58 -20.23 15.94
C ILE A 164 -2.27 -19.49 16.19
N SER A 165 -2.22 -18.22 15.77
CA SER A 165 -1.09 -17.32 16.01
C SER A 165 -1.50 -16.09 16.79
N TRP A 166 -0.65 -15.66 17.70
CA TRP A 166 -0.78 -14.46 18.52
C TRP A 166 0.16 -13.38 18.02
N GLU A 167 -0.39 -12.21 17.69
CA GLU A 167 0.40 -11.02 17.33
C GLU A 167 0.04 -9.88 18.28
N CYS A 168 1.04 -9.25 18.88
CA CYS A 168 0.86 -8.04 19.68
C CYS A 168 2.02 -7.07 19.52
N ARG A 169 1.97 -5.94 20.24
CA ARG A 169 3.01 -4.89 20.20
C ARG A 169 4.35 -5.30 20.81
N GLU A 170 4.37 -6.34 21.64
CA GLU A 170 5.56 -6.78 22.38
C GLU A 170 6.16 -8.06 21.78
N ASN A 171 5.31 -9.00 21.39
CA ASN A 171 5.71 -10.36 21.06
C ASN A 171 4.80 -11.00 20.02
N ASN A 172 5.34 -11.96 19.28
CA ASN A 172 4.59 -12.84 18.39
C ASN A 172 4.72 -14.27 18.91
N ALA A 173 3.62 -14.99 19.01
CA ALA A 173 3.63 -16.39 19.41
C ALA A 173 2.75 -17.20 18.46
N ALA A 174 2.96 -18.50 18.41
CA ALA A 174 2.12 -19.42 17.67
C ALA A 174 2.05 -20.74 18.44
N GLU A 175 1.13 -21.65 18.10
CA GLU A 175 1.06 -22.94 18.80
C GLU A 175 2.39 -23.70 18.80
N PHE A 176 3.20 -23.57 17.73
CA PHE A 176 4.53 -24.18 17.66
C PHE A 176 5.63 -23.36 18.35
N TYR A 177 5.38 -22.09 18.62
CA TYR A 177 6.28 -21.13 19.25
C TYR A 177 5.53 -20.35 20.35
N PRO A 178 5.16 -21.02 21.46
CA PRO A 178 4.24 -20.44 22.45
C PRO A 178 4.85 -19.24 23.20
N GLU A 179 6.18 -19.19 23.30
CA GLU A 179 6.89 -18.13 24.02
C GLU A 179 7.25 -16.95 23.12
N ASP A 180 7.87 -17.18 21.95
CA ASP A 180 8.22 -16.16 20.95
C ASP A 180 8.55 -16.84 19.61
N VAL A 181 8.11 -16.24 18.51
CA VAL A 181 8.47 -16.66 17.15
C VAL A 181 9.87 -16.14 16.83
N PRO A 182 10.82 -17.02 16.46
CA PRO A 182 12.19 -16.62 16.10
C PRO A 182 12.24 -15.47 15.08
N ARG A 183 13.15 -14.52 15.30
CA ARG A 183 13.35 -13.38 14.37
C ARG A 183 13.63 -13.81 12.93
N THR A 184 14.26 -14.95 12.69
CA THR A 184 14.50 -15.49 11.34
C THR A 184 13.22 -15.84 10.60
N ILE A 185 12.13 -16.12 11.32
CA ILE A 185 10.79 -16.36 10.76
C ILE A 185 10.03 -15.02 10.56
N LEU A 186 10.35 -14.00 11.36
CA LEU A 186 9.68 -12.69 11.33
C LEU A 186 10.38 -11.65 10.43
N CYS A 187 11.63 -11.88 10.02
CA CYS A 187 12.50 -10.84 9.44
C CYS A 187 12.05 -10.26 8.10
N GLN A 188 11.02 -10.84 7.47
CA GLN A 188 10.48 -10.41 6.18
C GLN A 188 9.04 -9.90 6.28
N VAL A 189 8.49 -9.73 7.48
CA VAL A 189 7.05 -9.51 7.68
C VAL A 189 6.77 -8.14 8.27
N ASN A 190 6.88 -7.13 7.41
CA ASN A 190 6.38 -5.78 7.66
C ASN A 190 5.28 -5.43 6.64
N PRO A 191 4.30 -4.59 7.02
CA PRO A 191 4.18 -3.94 8.33
C PRO A 191 3.60 -4.85 9.42
N SER A 192 3.84 -4.49 10.69
CA SER A 192 3.30 -5.22 11.86
C SER A 192 2.92 -4.26 13.01
N PRO A 193 2.04 -4.68 13.95
CA PRO A 193 1.69 -3.88 15.13
C PRO A 193 2.90 -3.52 15.99
N ARG A 194 3.88 -4.43 16.11
CA ARG A 194 5.14 -4.22 16.84
C ARG A 194 6.05 -3.19 16.18
N GLN A 195 6.06 -3.09 14.85
CA GLN A 195 6.79 -2.02 14.15
C GLN A 195 6.14 -0.68 14.46
N LEU A 196 4.82 -0.58 14.32
CA LEU A 196 4.08 0.67 14.54
C LEU A 196 4.11 1.14 16.00
N SER A 197 4.18 0.24 16.98
CA SER A 197 4.25 0.60 18.39
C SER A 197 5.60 1.14 18.84
N GLN A 198 6.67 0.92 18.08
CA GLN A 198 7.99 1.54 18.36
C GLN A 198 7.95 3.06 18.27
N PHE A 199 6.85 3.61 17.73
CA PHE A 199 6.63 5.02 17.54
C PHE A 199 5.59 5.62 18.51
N ASP A 200 4.92 4.83 19.36
CA ASP A 200 3.82 5.30 20.22
C ASP A 200 4.23 6.47 21.16
N ASP A 201 5.47 6.45 21.64
CA ASP A 201 6.02 7.48 22.55
C ASP A 201 7.05 8.39 21.87
N LYS A 202 7.24 8.25 20.54
CA LYS A 202 8.22 9.04 19.79
C LYS A 202 7.51 10.16 19.06
N ARG A 203 7.95 11.40 19.31
CA ARG A 203 7.80 12.49 18.37
C ARG A 203 9.16 12.72 17.73
N VAL A 204 9.29 12.34 16.47
CA VAL A 204 10.46 12.71 15.70
C VAL A 204 10.20 14.13 15.24
N ALA A 205 10.51 15.10 16.09
CA ALA A 205 10.33 16.51 15.76
C ALA A 205 11.10 16.83 14.47
N LEU A 206 10.64 17.83 13.70
CA LEU A 206 11.31 18.32 12.49
C LEU A 206 12.82 18.62 12.68
N SER A 207 13.25 18.86 13.92
CA SER A 207 14.63 19.13 14.33
C SER A 207 15.51 17.93 14.69
N GLU A 208 14.96 16.70 14.76
CA GLU A 208 15.71 15.48 15.10
C GLU A 208 16.64 15.03 13.95
N PRO A 209 17.76 14.34 14.25
CA PRO A 209 18.71 13.87 13.24
C PRO A 209 18.08 12.88 12.26
N GLU A 210 18.50 12.95 10.98
CA GLU A 210 18.00 12.15 9.85
C GLU A 210 17.69 10.66 10.12
N PRO A 211 18.48 9.89 10.90
CA PRO A 211 18.25 8.45 11.03
C PRO A 211 16.90 8.07 11.65
N ALA A 212 16.43 8.81 12.65
CA ALA A 212 15.18 8.49 13.35
C ALA A 212 13.94 8.78 12.48
N TYR A 213 14.01 9.85 11.67
CA TYR A 213 12.96 10.18 10.71
C TYR A 213 12.91 9.13 9.59
N ASN A 214 14.07 8.72 9.10
CA ASN A 214 14.21 7.70 8.07
C ASN A 214 13.66 6.33 8.52
N ASP A 215 13.84 5.93 9.78
CA ASP A 215 13.25 4.68 10.31
C ASP A 215 11.71 4.70 10.25
N VAL A 216 11.09 5.84 10.59
CA VAL A 216 9.64 6.02 10.54
C VAL A 216 9.15 6.04 9.08
N LEU A 217 9.89 6.70 8.19
CA LEU A 217 9.59 6.70 6.76
C LEU A 217 9.69 5.30 6.16
N CYS A 218 10.72 4.52 6.47
CA CYS A 218 10.83 3.13 6.03
C CYS A 218 9.61 2.31 6.49
N ALA A 219 9.14 2.52 7.73
CA ALA A 219 7.91 1.87 8.19
C ALA A 219 6.66 2.35 7.42
N TRP A 220 6.59 3.62 7.05
CA TRP A 220 5.52 4.13 6.18
C TRP A 220 5.56 3.51 4.79
N GLU A 221 6.73 3.41 4.18
CA GLU A 221 6.93 2.77 2.87
C GLU A 221 6.51 1.29 2.89
N ASP A 222 6.82 0.56 3.99
CA ASP A 222 6.36 -0.81 4.20
C ASP A 222 4.82 -0.87 4.21
N ILE A 223 4.19 0.05 4.92
CA ILE A 223 2.72 0.16 5.00
C ILE A 223 2.14 0.44 3.62
N VAL A 224 2.66 1.43 2.91
CA VAL A 224 2.18 1.82 1.57
C VAL A 224 2.37 0.68 0.57
N SER A 225 3.50 -0.03 0.61
CA SER A 225 3.78 -1.13 -0.32
C SER A 225 2.83 -2.32 -0.11
N THR A 226 2.56 -2.69 1.15
CA THR A 226 1.57 -3.74 1.47
C THR A 226 0.15 -3.28 1.17
N TYR A 227 -0.21 -2.04 1.53
CA TYR A 227 -1.54 -1.49 1.35
C TYR A 227 -1.93 -1.38 -0.13
N SER A 228 -1.04 -0.84 -0.96
CA SER A 228 -1.27 -0.66 -2.40
C SER A 228 -1.47 -1.98 -3.15
N GLY A 229 -0.86 -3.07 -2.68
CA GLY A 229 -1.08 -4.42 -3.22
C GLY A 229 -2.37 -5.10 -2.73
N SER A 230 -3.08 -4.49 -1.77
CA SER A 230 -4.30 -5.04 -1.20
C SER A 230 -5.52 -4.76 -2.08
N ARG A 231 -6.53 -5.62 -1.99
CA ARG A 231 -7.79 -5.53 -2.72
C ARG A 231 -8.77 -4.59 -2.00
N LEU A 232 -9.38 -3.70 -2.75
CA LEU A 232 -10.49 -2.86 -2.31
C LEU A 232 -11.78 -3.33 -2.98
N SER A 233 -12.85 -3.43 -2.19
CA SER A 233 -14.21 -3.65 -2.72
C SER A 233 -14.70 -2.41 -3.46
N PHE A 234 -14.40 -1.22 -2.94
CA PHE A 234 -14.69 0.07 -3.55
C PHE A 234 -13.40 0.86 -3.71
N SER A 235 -13.04 1.17 -4.94
CA SER A 235 -11.77 1.84 -5.26
C SER A 235 -11.70 3.26 -4.66
N ALA A 236 -12.85 3.90 -4.44
CA ALA A 236 -12.97 5.20 -3.77
C ALA A 236 -12.51 5.18 -2.30
N ASP A 237 -12.54 4.04 -1.62
CA ASP A 237 -12.16 3.92 -0.20
C ASP A 237 -10.64 3.99 0.02
N ARG A 238 -9.85 4.14 -1.05
CA ARG A 238 -8.41 3.96 -1.01
C ARG A 238 -7.66 4.88 -0.05
N MET A 239 -8.16 6.09 0.20
CA MET A 239 -7.54 6.95 1.21
C MET A 239 -8.11 6.68 2.61
N ILE A 240 -9.44 6.49 2.72
CA ILE A 240 -10.09 6.29 4.01
C ILE A 240 -9.60 5.00 4.69
N ALA A 241 -9.41 3.92 3.93
CA ALA A 241 -9.01 2.63 4.48
C ALA A 241 -7.58 2.62 5.07
N LEU A 242 -6.79 3.68 4.87
CA LEU A 242 -5.49 3.90 5.52
C LEU A 242 -5.47 5.14 6.44
N SER A 243 -6.54 5.94 6.45
CA SER A 243 -6.58 7.27 7.09
C SER A 243 -6.22 7.27 8.58
N ALA A 244 -6.63 6.25 9.33
CA ALA A 244 -6.31 6.09 10.75
C ALA A 244 -4.81 5.85 11.00
N VAL A 245 -4.17 5.05 10.15
CA VAL A 245 -2.73 4.80 10.20
C VAL A 245 -1.98 6.06 9.79
N ALA A 246 -2.43 6.73 8.72
CA ALA A 246 -1.87 8.01 8.27
C ALA A 246 -1.90 9.08 9.38
N LYS A 247 -3.02 9.23 10.10
CA LYS A 247 -3.14 10.16 11.25
C LYS A 247 -2.10 9.88 12.33
N LYS A 248 -1.92 8.61 12.67
CA LYS A 248 -0.94 8.20 13.67
C LYS A 248 0.48 8.52 13.20
N MET A 249 0.80 8.25 11.94
CA MET A 249 2.12 8.55 11.38
C MET A 249 2.39 10.06 11.29
N ALA A 250 1.39 10.86 10.94
CA ALA A 250 1.50 12.32 10.94
C ALA A 250 1.86 12.88 12.32
N GLN A 251 1.28 12.32 13.39
CA GLN A 251 1.60 12.70 14.77
C GLN A 251 3.02 12.32 15.19
N VAL A 252 3.55 11.21 14.65
CA VAL A 252 4.89 10.70 14.95
C VAL A 252 5.96 11.51 14.19
N LEU A 253 5.71 11.76 12.91
CA LEU A 253 6.61 12.49 12.00
C LEU A 253 6.58 14.00 12.22
N ASP A 254 5.53 14.52 12.86
CA ASP A 254 5.26 15.96 12.98
C ASP A 254 5.31 16.66 11.61
N ASP A 255 4.78 16.00 10.59
CA ASP A 255 4.80 16.42 9.19
C ASP A 255 3.38 16.48 8.59
N GLU A 256 3.24 17.27 7.53
CA GLU A 256 2.00 17.44 6.80
C GLU A 256 1.77 16.26 5.86
N TYR A 257 0.57 15.67 5.93
CA TYR A 257 0.17 14.56 5.08
C TYR A 257 -0.35 15.07 3.73
N VAL A 258 0.31 14.66 2.65
CA VAL A 258 0.09 15.15 1.29
C VAL A 258 -0.31 13.99 0.38
N ALA A 259 -1.62 13.74 0.28
CA ALA A 259 -2.21 12.71 -0.59
C ALA A 259 -1.47 11.36 -0.57
N GLY A 260 -1.19 10.81 0.61
CA GLY A 260 -0.47 9.52 0.74
C GLY A 260 1.02 9.64 1.05
N MET A 261 1.57 10.85 1.02
CA MET A 261 3.00 11.13 1.20
C MET A 261 3.18 12.20 2.29
N TRP A 262 4.42 12.61 2.53
CA TRP A 262 4.79 13.60 3.55
C TRP A 262 5.41 14.85 2.91
N HIS A 263 5.05 16.03 3.38
CA HIS A 263 5.51 17.29 2.79
C HIS A 263 7.04 17.41 2.76
N ARG A 264 7.73 17.04 3.85
CA ARG A 264 9.20 17.14 3.95
C ARG A 264 9.92 16.29 2.91
N THR A 265 9.36 15.13 2.57
CA THR A 265 9.97 14.15 1.65
C THR A 265 9.20 13.97 0.36
N LEU A 266 8.31 14.92 0.02
CA LEU A 266 7.44 14.82 -1.14
C LEU A 266 8.21 14.58 -2.44
N LYS A 267 9.38 15.22 -2.63
CA LYS A 267 10.26 15.00 -3.78
C LYS A 267 10.69 13.54 -3.93
N GLN A 268 11.04 12.90 -2.82
CA GLN A 268 11.49 11.51 -2.78
C GLN A 268 10.31 10.55 -2.93
N GLU A 269 9.22 10.79 -2.20
CA GLU A 269 8.07 9.89 -2.21
C GLU A 269 7.35 9.90 -3.56
N MET A 270 7.40 11.00 -4.33
CA MET A 270 6.92 11.05 -5.72
C MET A 270 7.68 10.13 -6.69
N LEU A 271 8.79 9.52 -6.28
CA LEU A 271 9.59 8.58 -7.10
C LEU A 271 9.08 7.13 -7.05
N TRP A 272 7.90 6.89 -6.46
CA TRP A 272 7.27 5.57 -6.42
C TRP A 272 7.09 4.96 -7.82
N ALA A 273 7.09 3.63 -7.91
CA ALA A 273 6.80 2.87 -9.13
C ALA A 273 5.97 1.63 -8.81
N VAL A 274 5.27 1.06 -9.80
CA VAL A 274 4.46 -0.16 -9.63
C VAL A 274 5.38 -1.40 -9.76
N ARG A 275 5.36 -2.31 -8.78
CA ARG A 275 6.32 -3.45 -8.65
C ARG A 275 6.12 -4.52 -9.71
N ASP A 276 4.89 -4.82 -10.08
CA ASP A 276 4.56 -5.86 -11.04
C ASP A 276 3.30 -5.51 -11.80
N SER A 277 3.36 -5.68 -13.13
CA SER A 277 2.26 -5.44 -14.04
C SER A 277 1.23 -6.61 -14.02
N VAL A 278 0.82 -7.08 -12.84
CA VAL A 278 -0.28 -8.04 -12.70
C VAL A 278 -1.59 -7.27 -12.55
N PRO A 279 -2.60 -7.52 -13.40
CA PRO A 279 -3.89 -6.87 -13.27
C PRO A 279 -4.54 -7.28 -11.93
N ILE A 280 -4.47 -6.40 -10.93
CA ILE A 280 -5.43 -6.45 -9.83
C ILE A 280 -6.76 -6.11 -10.48
N SER A 281 -7.70 -7.06 -10.44
CA SER A 281 -9.05 -6.98 -11.01
C SER A 281 -9.50 -5.55 -11.31
N THR A 282 -9.65 -5.25 -12.60
CA THR A 282 -10.04 -3.94 -13.15
C THR A 282 -11.11 -3.29 -12.29
N CYS A 283 -10.70 -2.28 -11.50
CA CYS A 283 -11.67 -1.38 -10.89
C CYS A 283 -12.33 -0.61 -12.03
N SER A 284 -13.66 -0.55 -12.04
CA SER A 284 -14.40 0.14 -13.10
C SER A 284 -13.92 1.59 -13.22
N GLU A 285 -13.47 1.95 -14.42
CA GLU A 285 -13.21 3.33 -14.84
C GLU A 285 -14.42 4.21 -14.48
N SER A 286 -14.23 5.20 -13.59
CA SER A 286 -14.95 6.49 -13.65
C SER A 286 -14.86 7.35 -12.38
N SER A 287 -14.53 6.81 -11.21
CA SER A 287 -14.46 7.64 -9.98
C SER A 287 -13.03 8.12 -9.70
N TYR A 288 -12.88 9.42 -9.52
CA TYR A 288 -11.65 10.03 -9.03
C TYR A 288 -11.31 9.44 -7.64
N ARG A 289 -10.03 9.08 -7.43
CA ARG A 289 -9.54 8.51 -6.16
C ARG A 289 -8.51 9.39 -5.47
N ALA A 290 -7.56 9.87 -6.25
CA ALA A 290 -6.45 10.69 -5.83
C ALA A 290 -5.83 11.39 -7.06
N PRO A 291 -5.03 12.46 -6.87
CA PRO A 291 -4.25 13.08 -7.94
C PRO A 291 -3.28 12.09 -8.58
N SER A 292 -2.97 12.21 -9.88
CA SER A 292 -2.14 11.21 -10.57
C SER A 292 -0.70 11.12 -10.06
N TRP A 293 -0.19 12.18 -9.42
CA TRP A 293 1.13 12.19 -8.79
C TRP A 293 1.19 11.43 -7.45
N SER A 294 0.04 11.08 -6.87
CA SER A 294 -0.04 10.24 -5.68
C SER A 294 -0.06 8.76 -6.04
N TRP A 295 0.64 7.94 -5.26
CA TRP A 295 0.60 6.48 -5.40
C TRP A 295 -0.81 5.91 -5.21
N ALA A 296 -1.70 6.63 -4.51
CA ALA A 296 -3.08 6.22 -4.32
C ALA A 296 -3.89 6.25 -5.63
N ALA A 297 -3.38 6.89 -6.69
CA ALA A 297 -4.01 6.87 -8.01
C ALA A 297 -3.69 5.60 -8.82
N ALA A 298 -2.56 4.94 -8.58
CA ALA A 298 -2.01 3.86 -9.42
C ALA A 298 -2.69 2.51 -9.21
N ASP A 299 -2.86 1.70 -10.24
CA ASP A 299 -3.36 0.32 -10.07
C ASP A 299 -2.20 -0.63 -9.77
N GLY A 300 -2.22 -1.27 -8.59
CA GLY A 300 -1.19 -2.24 -8.22
C GLY A 300 -0.42 -1.90 -6.94
N SER A 301 0.44 -2.85 -6.54
CA SER A 301 1.40 -2.65 -5.45
C SER A 301 2.49 -1.70 -5.91
N VAL A 302 2.68 -0.62 -5.15
CA VAL A 302 3.75 0.33 -5.38
C VAL A 302 4.95 -0.02 -4.50
N PHE A 303 6.12 0.41 -4.95
CA PHE A 303 7.32 0.45 -4.13
C PHE A 303 7.92 1.85 -4.18
N SER A 304 8.37 2.33 -3.02
CA SER A 304 9.26 3.48 -2.94
C SER A 304 10.68 3.01 -3.28
N SER A 305 11.49 3.87 -3.91
CA SER A 305 12.91 3.59 -4.13
C SER A 305 13.74 3.65 -2.83
N GLY A 306 13.12 4.04 -1.71
CA GLY A 306 13.80 4.51 -0.49
C GLY A 306 14.32 3.47 0.52
N ARG A 307 14.07 2.17 0.38
CA ARG A 307 14.44 1.22 1.45
C ARG A 307 15.96 1.14 1.75
N VAL A 308 16.86 1.58 0.86
CA VAL A 308 18.33 1.47 1.07
C VAL A 308 19.17 2.58 0.42
N VAL A 309 18.69 3.33 -0.58
CA VAL A 309 19.51 4.29 -1.33
C VAL A 309 18.76 5.60 -1.54
N TYR A 310 19.18 6.65 -0.85
CA TYR A 310 18.70 8.00 -1.13
C TYR A 310 19.20 8.43 -2.51
N PRO A 311 18.40 9.17 -3.29
CA PRO A 311 18.91 9.86 -4.46
C PRO A 311 20.17 10.64 -4.13
N THR A 312 21.22 10.44 -4.92
CA THR A 312 22.46 11.24 -4.79
C THR A 312 22.22 12.67 -5.27
N GLU A 313 21.28 12.85 -6.18
CA GLU A 313 20.95 14.14 -6.76
C GLU A 313 19.48 14.20 -7.19
N PHE A 314 18.85 15.35 -6.96
CA PHE A 314 17.51 15.68 -7.46
C PHE A 314 17.61 16.70 -8.60
N PHE A 315 16.82 16.49 -9.65
CA PHE A 315 16.71 17.37 -10.80
C PHE A 315 15.38 18.15 -10.84
N ILE A 316 14.47 17.84 -9.91
CA ILE A 316 13.20 18.52 -9.74
C ILE A 316 13.14 19.35 -8.45
N GLU A 317 12.36 20.42 -8.49
CA GLU A 317 12.02 21.22 -7.30
C GLU A 317 10.52 21.43 -7.24
N ILE A 318 9.90 21.14 -6.09
CA ILE A 318 8.48 21.37 -5.89
C ILE A 318 8.27 22.83 -5.54
N GLU A 319 7.40 23.51 -6.28
CA GLU A 319 7.07 24.92 -6.05
C GLU A 319 5.91 25.07 -5.08
N ASP A 320 4.81 24.32 -5.32
CA ASP A 320 3.61 24.35 -4.48
C ASP A 320 2.71 23.14 -4.80
N TYR A 321 1.73 22.87 -3.96
CA TYR A 321 0.68 21.89 -4.21
C TYR A 321 -0.64 22.32 -3.59
N HIS A 322 -1.73 21.73 -4.07
CA HIS A 322 -3.07 21.99 -3.58
C HIS A 322 -3.86 20.69 -3.57
N LEU A 323 -4.69 20.51 -2.55
CA LEU A 323 -5.56 19.34 -2.38
C LEU A 323 -6.97 19.80 -2.06
N ASP A 324 -7.95 19.24 -2.78
CA ASP A 324 -9.37 19.47 -2.56
C ASP A 324 -9.94 18.27 -1.80
N TYR A 325 -10.33 18.48 -0.54
CA TYR A 325 -10.86 17.42 0.32
C TYR A 325 -12.40 17.37 0.29
N VAL A 326 -12.98 16.17 0.27
CA VAL A 326 -14.45 15.96 0.40
C VAL A 326 -14.93 16.40 1.78
N THR A 327 -14.08 16.26 2.79
CA THR A 327 -14.39 16.55 4.20
C THR A 327 -13.27 17.40 4.83
N THR A 328 -13.43 17.81 6.08
CA THR A 328 -12.35 18.50 6.82
C THR A 328 -11.19 17.58 7.22
N GLU A 329 -11.28 16.28 6.95
CA GLU A 329 -10.26 15.30 7.30
C GLU A 329 -9.16 15.23 6.23
N VAL A 330 -7.95 15.67 6.60
CA VAL A 330 -6.79 15.79 5.69
C VAL A 330 -6.18 14.45 5.29
N THR A 331 -6.49 13.36 6.01
CA THR A 331 -6.12 12.00 5.61
C THR A 331 -7.24 11.23 4.92
N GLY A 332 -8.35 11.93 4.63
CA GLY A 332 -9.58 11.36 4.08
C GLY A 332 -9.64 11.41 2.55
N LEU A 333 -10.86 11.50 2.03
CA LEU A 333 -11.13 11.53 0.58
C LEU A 333 -10.75 12.87 -0.06
N LEU A 334 -10.28 12.76 -1.30
CA LEU A 334 -9.97 13.88 -2.18
C LEU A 334 -11.00 13.96 -3.32
N GLU A 335 -11.34 15.17 -3.73
CA GLU A 335 -12.11 15.48 -4.96
C GLU A 335 -11.21 15.99 -6.09
N GLY A 336 -10.00 16.43 -5.75
CA GLY A 336 -9.08 17.09 -6.67
C GLY A 336 -7.74 17.36 -6.01
N GLY A 337 -6.77 17.74 -6.84
CA GLY A 337 -5.50 18.24 -6.37
C GLY A 337 -4.52 18.46 -7.51
N TRP A 338 -3.47 19.21 -7.25
CA TRP A 338 -2.37 19.40 -8.19
C TRP A 338 -1.05 19.65 -7.46
N VAL A 339 0.05 19.30 -8.11
CA VAL A 339 1.40 19.68 -7.69
C VAL A 339 2.06 20.47 -8.81
N ARG A 340 2.75 21.56 -8.45
CA ARG A 340 3.60 22.34 -9.34
C ARG A 340 5.05 22.02 -9.05
N LEU A 341 5.79 21.68 -10.10
CA LEU A 341 7.21 21.40 -9.99
C LEU A 341 8.00 21.95 -11.18
N TRP A 342 9.24 22.30 -10.89
CA TRP A 342 10.26 22.65 -11.83
C TRP A 342 11.06 21.40 -12.20
N GLY A 343 11.30 21.19 -13.50
CA GLY A 343 12.15 20.10 -14.01
C GLY A 343 12.50 20.30 -15.48
N ALA A 344 13.47 19.54 -15.99
CA ALA A 344 13.79 19.57 -17.42
C ALA A 344 12.82 18.66 -18.19
N LEU A 345 11.85 19.25 -18.89
CA LEU A 345 10.85 18.51 -19.65
C LEU A 345 11.45 17.99 -20.97
N LYS A 346 11.25 16.70 -21.26
CA LYS A 346 11.77 16.02 -22.45
C LYS A 346 10.65 15.37 -23.24
N PRO A 347 10.63 15.45 -24.58
CA PRO A 347 9.70 14.67 -25.39
C PRO A 347 9.92 13.18 -25.18
N LEU A 348 8.83 12.42 -25.12
CA LEU A 348 8.84 10.98 -24.91
C LEU A 348 8.07 10.28 -26.03
N CYS A 349 8.56 9.12 -26.47
CA CYS A 349 7.79 8.17 -27.25
C CYS A 349 7.95 6.78 -26.62
N LEU A 350 6.83 6.08 -26.39
CA LEU A 350 6.80 4.75 -25.79
C LEU A 350 6.24 3.75 -26.80
N THR A 351 7.02 2.75 -27.18
CA THR A 351 6.59 1.70 -28.11
C THR A 351 6.73 0.33 -27.45
N ARG A 352 5.74 -0.53 -27.64
CA ARG A 352 5.79 -1.90 -27.10
C ARG A 352 6.69 -2.77 -27.99
N THR A 353 7.62 -3.51 -27.40
CA THR A 353 8.40 -4.54 -28.12
C THR A 353 7.64 -5.87 -28.12
N GLN A 354 7.84 -6.72 -29.13
CA GLN A 354 7.03 -7.94 -29.28
C GLN A 354 7.18 -8.92 -28.10
N LYS A 355 6.06 -9.58 -27.75
CA LYS A 355 5.88 -10.57 -26.67
C LYS A 355 7.04 -11.57 -26.59
N THR A 356 7.75 -11.59 -25.47
CA THR A 356 8.38 -12.81 -24.97
C THR A 356 7.32 -13.60 -24.20
N ASP A 357 7.23 -14.91 -24.46
CA ASP A 357 6.24 -15.83 -23.86
C ASP A 357 6.53 -16.17 -22.38
N GLU A 358 7.44 -15.45 -21.73
CA GLU A 358 7.82 -15.72 -20.34
C GLU A 358 7.26 -14.63 -19.43
N LEU A 359 6.62 -15.09 -18.34
CA LEU A 359 6.08 -14.27 -17.27
C LEU A 359 7.17 -13.32 -16.76
N ASN A 360 7.08 -12.03 -17.10
CA ASN A 360 7.34 -10.85 -16.25
C ASN A 360 7.74 -9.63 -17.12
N GLY A 361 6.83 -8.66 -17.22
CA GLY A 361 7.10 -7.35 -17.82
C GLY A 361 6.74 -7.26 -19.31
N LEU A 362 5.94 -6.25 -19.66
CA LEU A 362 5.90 -5.79 -21.04
C LEU A 362 7.21 -5.07 -21.31
N ASP A 363 8.02 -5.56 -22.24
CA ASP A 363 9.19 -4.83 -22.70
C ASP A 363 8.73 -3.58 -23.49
N TRP A 364 9.28 -2.43 -23.12
CA TRP A 364 8.97 -1.12 -23.68
C TRP A 364 10.25 -0.53 -24.26
N GLU A 365 10.18 0.00 -25.47
CA GLU A 365 11.21 0.89 -26.00
C GLU A 365 10.79 2.33 -25.69
N ALA A 366 11.66 3.06 -25.00
CA ALA A 366 11.46 4.47 -24.69
C ALA A 366 12.42 5.31 -25.56
N THR A 367 11.88 6.25 -26.30
CA THR A 367 12.69 7.28 -26.97
C THR A 367 12.54 8.58 -26.20
N ILE A 368 13.62 9.04 -25.57
CA ILE A 368 13.67 10.32 -24.86
C ILE A 368 14.42 11.30 -25.74
N ASN A 369 13.78 12.43 -26.06
CA ASN A 369 14.27 13.37 -27.06
C ASN A 369 14.49 12.69 -28.43
N THR A 370 15.74 12.36 -28.78
CA THR A 370 16.10 11.64 -30.01
C THR A 370 16.76 10.29 -29.76
N THR A 371 17.02 9.96 -28.49
CA THR A 371 17.80 8.77 -28.11
C THR A 371 16.85 7.65 -27.73
N LYS A 372 17.07 6.47 -28.31
CA LYS A 372 16.31 5.25 -28.03
C LYS A 372 16.95 4.45 -26.91
N TYR A 373 16.12 3.96 -26.00
CA TYR A 373 16.48 3.12 -24.87
C TYR A 373 15.59 1.87 -24.91
N GLN A 374 16.21 0.69 -24.89
CA GLN A 374 15.50 -0.59 -24.94
C GLN A 374 15.54 -1.30 -23.59
N THR A 375 14.44 -1.93 -23.20
CA THR A 375 14.45 -2.91 -22.11
C THR A 375 15.04 -4.22 -22.64
N GLY A 376 16.26 -4.55 -22.21
CA GLY A 376 16.92 -5.78 -22.62
C GLY A 376 18.17 -6.05 -21.81
N GLY A 377 18.08 -6.93 -20.82
CA GLY A 377 19.25 -7.48 -20.14
C GLY A 377 19.74 -6.75 -18.89
N THR A 378 18.82 -6.37 -17.99
CA THR A 378 19.06 -5.98 -16.57
C THR A 378 19.08 -4.47 -16.23
N ILE A 379 18.87 -3.54 -17.18
CA ILE A 379 19.17 -2.11 -16.90
C ILE A 379 17.98 -1.14 -17.04
N MET A 380 16.88 -1.40 -17.73
CA MET A 380 15.78 -0.41 -17.77
C MET A 380 14.43 -1.07 -17.51
N SER A 381 13.62 -0.46 -16.66
CA SER A 381 12.25 -0.91 -16.37
C SER A 381 11.28 0.26 -16.46
N VAL A 382 10.30 0.13 -17.37
CA VAL A 382 9.16 1.04 -17.49
C VAL A 382 8.02 0.50 -16.62
N ALA A 383 7.73 1.21 -15.53
CA ALA A 383 6.62 0.92 -14.65
C ALA A 383 5.47 1.90 -14.92
N LEU A 384 4.40 1.43 -15.55
CA LEU A 384 3.21 2.23 -15.82
C LEU A 384 2.25 2.23 -14.62
N ASP A 385 1.60 3.36 -14.38
CA ASP A 385 0.71 3.56 -13.23
C ASP A 385 -0.66 2.89 -13.43
N THR A 386 -1.06 2.58 -14.67
CA THR A 386 -2.33 1.92 -15.02
C THR A 386 -2.13 0.82 -16.07
N PHE A 387 -2.97 -0.21 -15.99
CA PHE A 387 -3.01 -1.31 -16.96
C PHE A 387 -3.74 -0.89 -18.25
N HIS A 388 -3.29 -1.40 -19.39
CA HIS A 388 -3.94 -1.22 -20.72
C HIS A 388 -3.75 0.15 -21.38
N GLN A 389 -2.52 0.63 -21.50
CA GLN A 389 -2.21 1.72 -22.41
C GLN A 389 -1.43 1.21 -23.62
N ASP A 390 -2.00 1.45 -24.80
CA ASP A 390 -1.25 1.57 -26.04
C ASP A 390 -1.03 3.06 -26.26
N PHE A 391 0.21 3.45 -26.51
CA PHE A 391 0.60 4.85 -26.69
C PHE A 391 0.67 5.24 -28.17
N GLU A 392 0.23 4.40 -29.11
CA GLU A 392 0.23 4.71 -30.54
C GLU A 392 -0.40 6.08 -30.85
N LEU A 393 -1.58 6.37 -30.29
CA LEU A 393 -2.27 7.65 -30.45
C LEU A 393 -1.49 8.79 -29.79
N GLN A 394 -1.08 8.60 -28.53
CA GLN A 394 -0.36 9.62 -27.77
C GLN A 394 0.98 9.99 -28.43
N ASN A 395 1.69 9.00 -28.97
CA ASN A 395 2.92 9.17 -29.74
C ASN A 395 2.64 9.94 -31.03
N ALA A 396 1.58 9.58 -31.78
CA ALA A 396 1.19 10.27 -33.01
C ALA A 396 0.83 11.75 -32.75
N GLU A 397 0.23 12.05 -31.59
CA GLU A 397 -0.15 13.41 -31.18
C GLU A 397 0.98 14.19 -30.50
N SER A 398 2.15 13.58 -30.28
CA SER A 398 3.27 14.19 -29.53
C SER A 398 2.82 14.72 -28.16
N SER A 399 2.05 13.89 -27.46
CA SER A 399 1.38 14.22 -26.20
C SER A 399 2.13 13.70 -24.96
N LEU A 400 3.14 12.84 -25.16
CA LEU A 400 3.96 12.27 -24.10
C LEU A 400 5.23 13.07 -23.86
N TYR A 401 5.52 13.24 -22.58
CA TYR A 401 6.73 13.87 -22.09
C TYR A 401 7.29 13.09 -20.90
N CYS A 402 8.52 13.38 -20.51
CA CYS A 402 9.09 12.91 -19.26
C CYS A 402 9.93 13.98 -18.59
N ILE A 403 10.17 13.82 -17.29
CA ILE A 403 11.05 14.67 -16.50
C ILE A 403 12.03 13.76 -15.74
N PRO A 404 13.34 13.90 -15.95
CA PRO A 404 14.33 13.30 -15.05
C PRO A 404 14.16 13.91 -13.66
N CYS A 405 13.89 13.07 -12.66
CA CYS A 405 13.58 13.52 -11.31
C CYS A 405 14.78 13.40 -10.38
N ALA A 406 15.50 12.29 -10.48
CA ALA A 406 16.59 11.96 -9.58
C ALA A 406 17.55 10.94 -10.21
N VAL A 407 18.71 10.77 -9.59
CA VAL A 407 19.64 9.66 -9.86
C VAL A 407 20.03 8.98 -8.55
N GLU A 408 20.10 7.66 -8.58
CA GLU A 408 20.45 6.79 -7.46
C GLU A 408 21.68 5.95 -7.82
N GLU A 409 22.66 5.82 -6.90
CA GLU A 409 23.93 5.11 -7.16
C GLU A 409 23.77 3.69 -7.71
N THR A 410 22.73 2.97 -7.27
CA THR A 410 22.52 1.56 -7.62
C THR A 410 21.36 1.34 -8.60
N GLN A 411 20.48 2.32 -8.77
CA GLN A 411 19.27 2.22 -9.60
C GLN A 411 19.22 3.27 -10.72
N GLY A 412 20.31 3.99 -10.96
CA GLY A 412 20.41 4.96 -12.06
C GLY A 412 19.36 6.06 -11.99
N PHE A 413 18.94 6.55 -13.14
CA PHE A 413 17.94 7.61 -13.24
C PHE A 413 16.53 7.14 -12.89
N LYS A 414 15.82 8.02 -12.18
CA LYS A 414 14.36 8.00 -12.00
C LYS A 414 13.75 9.07 -12.89
N ILE A 415 12.98 8.65 -13.89
CA ILE A 415 12.39 9.55 -14.89
C ILE A 415 10.88 9.39 -14.88
N MET A 416 10.17 10.44 -14.46
CA MET A 416 8.71 10.45 -14.40
C MET A 416 8.12 10.62 -15.80
N LEU A 417 7.10 9.82 -16.11
CA LEU A 417 6.41 9.80 -17.39
C LEU A 417 5.10 10.58 -17.28
N LEU A 418 4.83 11.43 -18.27
CA LEU A 418 3.77 12.41 -18.26
C LEU A 418 2.98 12.38 -19.58
N GLU A 419 1.66 12.45 -19.48
CA GLU A 419 0.76 12.70 -20.60
C GLU A 419 0.14 14.09 -20.46
N ILE A 420 0.14 14.85 -21.55
CA ILE A 420 -0.41 16.20 -21.55
C ILE A 420 -1.95 16.18 -21.45
N GLN A 421 -2.50 17.02 -20.58
CA GLN A 421 -3.95 17.19 -20.40
C GLN A 421 -4.41 18.57 -20.87
N ASN A 422 -3.54 19.59 -20.74
CA ASN A 422 -3.79 20.92 -21.28
C ASN A 422 -2.48 21.59 -21.71
N ARG A 423 -2.26 21.67 -23.03
CA ARG A 423 -1.04 22.23 -23.63
C ARG A 423 -0.84 23.71 -23.32
N SER A 424 -1.91 24.50 -23.34
CA SER A 424 -1.83 25.95 -23.10
C SER A 424 -1.49 26.33 -21.65
N ARG A 425 -1.72 25.42 -20.71
CA ARG A 425 -1.52 25.63 -19.27
C ARG A 425 -0.41 24.79 -18.67
N GLY A 426 0.31 24.00 -19.47
CA GLY A 426 1.34 23.08 -18.97
C GLY A 426 0.81 22.08 -17.94
N ILE A 427 -0.42 21.57 -18.15
CA ILE A 427 -1.05 20.59 -17.24
C ILE A 427 -0.83 19.19 -17.78
N PHE A 428 -0.34 18.32 -16.92
CA PHE A 428 -0.01 16.93 -17.20
C PHE A 428 -0.69 15.97 -16.22
N ARG A 429 -0.79 14.73 -16.65
CA ARG A 429 -1.13 13.57 -15.83
C ARG A 429 0.10 12.68 -15.76
N ARG A 430 0.45 12.19 -14.57
CA ARG A 430 1.48 11.17 -14.42
C ARG A 430 0.96 9.81 -14.91
N ILE A 431 1.78 9.10 -15.68
CA ILE A 431 1.41 7.81 -16.28
C ILE A 431 2.39 6.69 -15.95
N GLY A 432 3.54 6.99 -15.33
CA GLY A 432 4.52 5.97 -14.96
C GLY A 432 5.87 6.53 -14.56
N MET A 433 6.83 5.62 -14.45
CA MET A 433 8.23 5.88 -14.11
C MET A 433 9.14 4.98 -14.94
N ILE A 434 10.21 5.54 -15.51
CA ILE A 434 11.37 4.77 -15.94
C ILE A 434 12.34 4.69 -14.77
N THR A 435 12.83 3.49 -14.52
CA THR A 435 13.81 3.19 -13.48
C THR A 435 14.99 2.41 -14.06
N HIS A 436 16.12 2.41 -13.34
CA HIS A 436 17.34 1.65 -13.66
C HIS A 436 18.19 2.19 -14.81
N LEU A 437 17.77 3.26 -15.50
CA LEU A 437 18.52 3.81 -16.63
C LEU A 437 19.91 4.31 -16.20
N ASP A 438 20.96 3.84 -16.87
CA ASP A 438 22.35 4.03 -16.45
C ASP A 438 22.79 5.51 -16.34
N GLU A 439 23.80 5.75 -15.49
CA GLU A 439 24.44 7.06 -15.40
C GLU A 439 25.28 7.43 -16.64
N GLU A 440 25.69 6.46 -17.46
CA GLU A 440 26.41 6.74 -18.70
C GLU A 440 25.58 7.58 -19.67
N SER A 441 24.25 7.45 -19.58
CA SER A 441 23.28 8.22 -20.37
C SER A 441 23.03 9.65 -19.85
N ARG A 442 23.74 10.09 -18.80
CA ARG A 442 23.50 11.36 -18.10
C ARG A 442 23.51 12.59 -19.01
N GLU A 443 24.47 12.67 -19.92
CA GLU A 443 24.57 13.81 -20.86
C GLU A 443 23.39 13.84 -21.83
N GLN A 444 22.90 12.69 -22.31
CA GLN A 444 21.73 12.65 -23.21
C GLN A 444 20.42 12.95 -22.45
N ILE A 445 20.30 12.50 -21.20
CA ILE A 445 19.09 12.67 -20.39
C ILE A 445 18.94 14.12 -19.90
N LEU A 446 20.02 14.72 -19.40
CA LEU A 446 20.02 16.07 -18.82
C LEU A 446 20.36 17.15 -19.84
N GLY A 447 20.96 16.80 -20.98
CA GLY A 447 21.35 17.75 -22.02
C GLY A 447 20.16 18.50 -22.63
N PRO A 448 20.36 19.71 -23.18
CA PRO A 448 19.28 20.53 -23.72
C PRO A 448 18.58 19.86 -24.90
N CYS A 449 17.29 20.17 -25.10
CA CYS A 449 16.54 19.75 -26.27
C CYS A 449 16.37 20.90 -27.26
N ASP A 450 16.26 20.54 -28.54
CA ASP A 450 15.88 21.51 -29.57
C ASP A 450 14.49 22.06 -29.26
N ASP A 451 14.33 23.38 -29.41
CA ASP A 451 13.08 24.11 -29.19
C ASP A 451 12.42 23.90 -27.81
N GLU A 452 13.19 23.57 -26.76
CA GLU A 452 12.65 23.30 -25.43
C GLU A 452 11.88 24.47 -24.80
N HIS A 453 12.16 25.72 -25.23
CA HIS A 453 11.42 26.91 -24.83
C HIS A 453 9.95 26.93 -25.31
N SER A 454 9.60 26.08 -26.29
CA SER A 454 8.25 25.95 -26.84
C SER A 454 7.43 24.84 -26.18
N PHE A 455 8.03 24.08 -25.26
CA PHE A 455 7.36 22.96 -24.61
C PHE A 455 6.23 23.43 -23.69
N PRO A 456 5.17 22.62 -23.54
CA PRO A 456 4.02 22.98 -22.72
C PRO A 456 4.39 23.11 -21.25
N CYS A 457 4.43 24.35 -20.76
CA CYS A 457 4.74 24.70 -19.38
C CYS A 457 4.01 25.99 -19.00
N GLU A 458 3.90 26.25 -17.69
CA GLU A 458 3.42 27.54 -17.19
C GLU A 458 4.51 28.60 -17.31
N GLU A 459 5.77 28.20 -17.13
CA GLU A 459 6.93 29.08 -17.18
C GLU A 459 8.19 28.29 -17.60
N TYR A 460 9.06 28.92 -18.38
CA TYR A 460 10.35 28.36 -18.79
C TYR A 460 11.51 29.29 -18.38
N ARG A 461 12.48 28.78 -17.64
CA ARG A 461 13.67 29.52 -17.19
C ARG A 461 14.88 28.59 -17.08
N ASN A 462 16.01 29.00 -17.66
CA ASN A 462 17.32 28.31 -17.54
C ASN A 462 17.26 26.80 -17.82
N GLY A 463 16.54 26.38 -18.88
CA GLY A 463 16.41 24.96 -19.24
C GLY A 463 15.46 24.14 -18.36
N LYS A 464 14.71 24.78 -17.46
CA LYS A 464 13.68 24.15 -16.63
C LYS A 464 12.30 24.68 -16.98
N HIS A 465 11.32 23.79 -16.82
CA HIS A 465 9.91 24.00 -17.10
C HIS A 465 9.13 23.88 -15.80
N LEU A 466 8.35 24.91 -15.47
CA LEU A 466 7.33 24.82 -14.44
C LEU A 466 6.10 24.16 -15.03
N ILE A 467 5.75 22.99 -14.52
CA ILE A 467 4.57 22.25 -14.95
C ILE A 467 3.63 21.99 -13.78
N ARG A 468 2.38 21.65 -14.10
CA ARG A 468 1.39 21.22 -13.13
C ARG A 468 0.97 19.79 -13.42
N ILE A 469 1.00 18.94 -12.40
CA ILE A 469 0.51 17.56 -12.48
C ILE A 469 -0.78 17.46 -11.66
N ILE A 470 -1.84 16.90 -12.25
CA ILE A 470 -3.19 16.77 -11.64
C ILE A 470 -3.54 15.36 -11.21
#